data_AF-A0A7N0VIG2-F1
#
_entry.id   AF-A0A7N0VIG2-F1
#
_cell.length_a   1.000
_cell.length_b   1.000
_cell.length_c   1.000
_cell.angle_alpha   90.00
_cell.angle_beta   90.00
_cell.angle_gamma   90.00
#
_symmetry.space_group_name_H-M   'P 1'
#
loop_
_entity.id
_entity.type
_entity.pdbx_description
1 polymer ?
#
loop_
_entity_poly.entity_id
_entity_poly.type
_entity_poly.pdbx_seq_one_letter_code
_entity_poly.pdbx_strand_id
1 'polypeptide(L)'
;MGKCLSLRCSIIFKNALIAILEGLQHLEVLNISHSMILESDSLAFDPTRVVRLDKSTLEMGARVPRFITCEERDCVMCERVRYDEGLVRWYKYEKGLWKVDEVPSLAV
;
A
#
# COMPACT_ATOMS: atom_id res chain seq x y z
N MET A 1 -2.57 -11.56 19.64
CA MET A 1 -2.12 -11.37 18.24
C MET A 1 -2.88 -10.17 17.71
N GLY A 2 -2.18 -9.12 17.33
CA GLY A 2 -2.79 -7.85 16.94
C GLY A 2 -3.58 -7.90 15.65
N LYS A 3 -4.45 -6.90 15.43
CA LYS A 3 -5.14 -6.73 14.14
C LYS A 3 -4.17 -6.15 13.13
N CYS A 4 -3.88 -6.91 12.08
CA CYS A 4 -2.98 -6.52 10.99
C CYS A 4 -3.77 -6.46 9.68
N LEU A 5 -3.62 -5.38 8.93
CA LEU A 5 -4.14 -5.22 7.57
C LEU A 5 -2.97 -4.92 6.65
N SER A 6 -2.77 -5.79 5.67
CA SER A 6 -1.78 -5.59 4.61
C SER A 6 -2.49 -5.45 3.27
N LEU A 7 -2.33 -4.28 2.65
CA LEU A 7 -2.80 -3.93 1.30
C LEU A 7 -1.62 -3.67 0.36
N ARG A 8 -0.44 -4.19 0.70
CA ARG A 8 0.79 -4.05 -0.09
C ARG A 8 0.56 -4.44 -1.55
N CYS A 9 1.23 -3.75 -2.47
CA CYS A 9 1.18 -4.03 -3.91
C CYS A 9 -0.24 -3.99 -4.52
N SER A 10 -1.13 -3.21 -3.93
CA SER A 10 -2.51 -3.03 -4.39
C SER A 10 -2.74 -1.61 -4.92
N ILE A 11 -3.83 -1.43 -5.67
CA ILE A 11 -4.41 -0.11 -5.89
C ILE A 11 -5.25 0.26 -4.67
N ILE A 12 -5.04 1.46 -4.14
CA ILE A 12 -5.79 1.99 -3.01
C ILE A 12 -6.32 3.37 -3.40
N PHE A 13 -7.64 3.54 -3.42
CA PHE A 13 -8.21 4.87 -3.57
C PHE A 13 -7.99 5.68 -2.29
N LYS A 14 -7.62 6.95 -2.44
CA LYS A 14 -7.32 7.84 -1.31
C LYS A 14 -8.45 7.87 -0.28
N ASN A 15 -9.70 7.95 -0.72
CA ASN A 15 -10.86 7.97 0.18
C ASN A 15 -11.00 6.66 0.97
N ALA A 16 -10.67 5.53 0.35
CA ALA A 16 -10.67 4.24 1.03
C ALA A 16 -9.55 4.16 2.08
N LEU A 17 -8.37 4.71 1.77
CA LEU A 17 -7.28 4.82 2.75
C LEU A 17 -7.68 5.69 3.95
N ILE A 18 -8.32 6.84 3.70
CA ILE A 18 -8.83 7.71 4.77
C ILE A 18 -9.86 6.96 5.61
N ALA A 19 -10.84 6.30 4.96
CA ALA A 19 -11.85 5.52 5.67
C ALA A 19 -11.24 4.38 6.53
N ILE A 20 -10.17 3.73 6.05
CA ILE A 20 -9.41 2.75 6.84
C ILE A 20 -8.78 3.40 8.07
N LEU A 21 -8.10 4.53 7.89
CA LEU A 21 -7.39 5.24 8.96
C LEU A 21 -8.35 5.80 10.02
N GLU A 22 -9.55 6.23 9.64
CA GLU A 22 -10.57 6.75 10.55
C GLU A 22 -11.39 5.63 11.22
N GLY A 23 -11.76 4.60 10.45
CA GLY A 23 -12.67 3.55 10.88
C GLY A 23 -12.01 2.38 11.61
N LEU A 24 -10.73 2.08 11.33
CA LEU A 24 -10.01 0.94 11.92
C LEU A 24 -9.05 1.38 13.03
N GLN A 25 -9.55 2.05 14.05
CA GLN A 25 -8.74 2.63 15.14
C GLN A 25 -7.98 1.60 16.01
N HIS A 26 -8.38 0.33 15.96
CA HIS A 26 -7.73 -0.76 16.70
C HIS A 26 -6.70 -1.53 15.86
N LEU A 27 -6.36 -1.03 14.69
CA LEU A 27 -5.38 -1.65 13.82
C LEU A 27 -3.98 -1.45 14.42
N GLU A 28 -3.24 -2.54 14.64
CA GLU A 28 -1.86 -2.49 15.14
C GLU A 28 -0.86 -2.32 14.01
N VAL A 29 -1.15 -2.92 12.84
CA VAL A 29 -0.30 -2.86 11.66
C VAL A 29 -1.12 -2.52 10.43
N LEU A 30 -0.72 -1.46 9.74
CA LEU A 30 -1.20 -1.13 8.40
C LEU A 30 -0.01 -1.16 7.44
N ASN A 31 -0.01 -2.11 6.52
CA ASN A 31 1.02 -2.20 5.49
C ASN A 31 0.46 -1.85 4.12
N ILE A 32 0.90 -0.71 3.58
CA ILE A 32 0.57 -0.24 2.23
C ILE A 32 1.84 -0.05 1.39
N SER A 33 2.91 -0.77 1.72
CA SER A 33 4.15 -0.76 0.94
C SER A 33 3.87 -1.12 -0.53
N HIS A 34 4.54 -0.42 -1.44
CA HIS A 34 4.43 -0.65 -2.89
C HIS A 34 3.02 -0.54 -3.46
N SER A 35 2.09 0.10 -2.75
CA SER A 35 0.73 0.31 -3.23
C SER A 35 0.65 1.58 -4.08
N MET A 36 -0.24 1.58 -5.07
CA MET A 36 -0.55 2.77 -5.86
C MET A 36 -1.74 3.50 -5.24
N ILE A 37 -1.54 4.77 -4.86
CA ILE A 37 -2.62 5.61 -4.34
C ILE A 37 -3.24 6.38 -5.48
N LEU A 38 -4.54 6.21 -5.70
CA LEU A 38 -5.29 6.91 -6.74
C LEU A 38 -6.28 7.91 -6.10
N GLU A 39 -6.45 9.07 -6.72
CA GLU A 39 -7.56 9.97 -6.41
C GLU A 39 -8.90 9.32 -6.82
N SER A 40 -9.95 9.53 -6.03
CA SER A 40 -11.19 8.73 -6.04
C SER A 40 -12.09 8.88 -7.26
N ASP A 41 -11.74 9.77 -8.16
CA ASP A 41 -12.66 10.41 -9.09
C ASP A 41 -12.45 9.94 -10.55
N SER A 42 -11.82 8.80 -10.80
CA SER A 42 -12.03 8.08 -12.08
C SER A 42 -12.54 6.66 -11.91
N LEU A 43 -13.56 6.37 -12.70
CA LEU A 43 -14.09 5.03 -12.97
C LEU A 43 -13.12 4.15 -13.78
N ALA A 44 -12.01 4.73 -14.27
CA ALA A 44 -10.97 4.04 -15.03
C ALA A 44 -9.62 4.18 -14.31
N PHE A 45 -8.83 3.09 -14.34
CA PHE A 45 -7.43 3.13 -13.91
C PHE A 45 -6.65 4.07 -14.83
N ASP A 46 -6.00 5.07 -14.23
CA ASP A 46 -5.09 5.96 -14.94
C ASP A 46 -3.78 6.04 -14.15
N PRO A 47 -2.68 5.46 -14.67
CA PRO A 47 -1.39 5.46 -13.98
C PRO A 47 -0.80 6.87 -13.84
N THR A 48 -1.27 7.87 -14.60
CA THR A 48 -0.86 9.27 -14.43
C THR A 48 -1.46 9.92 -13.18
N ARG A 49 -2.50 9.32 -12.60
CA ARG A 49 -3.19 9.78 -11.40
C ARG A 49 -2.65 9.18 -10.10
N VAL A 50 -1.53 8.45 -10.16
CA VAL A 50 -0.88 7.95 -8.96
C VAL A 50 -0.35 9.13 -8.14
N VAL A 51 -0.92 9.32 -6.96
CA VAL A 51 -0.54 10.40 -6.04
C VAL A 51 0.37 9.89 -4.93
N ARG A 52 1.22 10.77 -4.42
CA ARG A 52 1.92 10.53 -3.16
C ARG A 52 0.96 10.79 -2.01
N LEU A 53 1.21 10.11 -0.89
CA LEU A 53 0.53 10.43 0.36
C LEU A 53 0.86 11.87 0.75
N ASP A 54 -0.19 12.65 0.99
CA ASP A 54 -0.03 13.99 1.54
C ASP A 54 0.30 13.93 3.04
N LYS A 55 0.76 15.06 3.58
CA LYS A 55 1.15 15.20 4.97
C LYS A 55 0.02 14.81 5.93
N SER A 56 -1.22 15.17 5.62
CA SER A 56 -2.40 14.85 6.43
C SER A 56 -2.61 13.33 6.53
N THR A 57 -2.48 12.63 5.41
CA THR A 57 -2.64 11.17 5.36
C THR A 57 -1.52 10.46 6.11
N LEU A 58 -0.29 10.97 6.02
CA LEU A 58 0.84 10.47 6.81
C LEU A 58 0.63 10.69 8.32
N GLU A 59 0.12 11.85 8.73
CA GLU A 59 -0.21 12.16 10.12
C GLU A 59 -1.34 11.28 10.67
N MET A 60 -2.34 10.95 9.85
CA MET A 60 -3.37 9.97 10.20
C MET A 60 -2.77 8.58 10.36
N GLY A 61 -1.93 8.16 9.40
CA GLY A 61 -1.22 6.88 9.43
C GLY A 61 -0.31 6.71 10.63
N ALA A 62 0.35 7.79 11.09
CA ALA A 62 1.23 7.77 12.25
C ALA A 62 0.52 7.40 13.57
N ARG A 63 -0.82 7.43 13.61
CA ARG A 63 -1.61 6.96 14.76
C ARG A 63 -1.68 5.44 14.84
N VAL A 64 -1.44 4.74 13.72
CA VAL A 64 -1.31 3.28 13.68
C VAL A 64 0.06 2.91 14.26
N PRO A 65 0.13 2.03 15.27
CA PRO A 65 1.39 1.68 15.94
C PRO A 65 2.51 1.26 14.98
N ARG A 66 2.16 0.56 13.91
CA ARG A 66 3.07 0.21 12.82
C ARG A 66 2.45 0.50 11.46
N PHE A 67 2.76 1.69 10.94
CA PHE A 67 2.41 2.09 9.58
C PHE A 67 3.58 1.85 8.63
N ILE A 68 3.41 0.94 7.67
CA ILE A 68 4.46 0.56 6.71
C ILE A 68 4.09 1.11 5.34
N THR A 69 4.93 1.98 4.82
CA THR A 69 4.81 2.60 3.50
C THR A 69 6.11 2.40 2.71
N CYS A 70 6.08 2.60 1.40
CA CYS A 70 7.30 2.71 0.60
C CYS A 70 7.37 4.13 0.03
N GLU A 71 8.41 4.87 0.42
CA GLU A 71 8.63 6.25 -0.03
C GLU A 71 9.78 6.38 -1.04
N GLU A 72 10.54 5.30 -1.27
CA GLU A 72 11.62 5.25 -2.26
C GLU A 72 11.08 5.52 -3.67
N ARG A 73 11.70 6.49 -4.34
CA ARG A 73 11.42 6.80 -5.75
C ARG A 73 11.83 5.66 -6.68
N ASP A 74 12.93 4.97 -6.35
CA ASP A 74 13.57 3.96 -7.19
C ASP A 74 13.31 2.53 -6.68
N CYS A 75 12.20 2.34 -5.96
CA CYS A 75 11.83 1.00 -5.52
C CYS A 75 11.35 0.15 -6.70
N VAL A 76 12.10 -0.91 -7.01
CA VAL A 76 11.79 -1.89 -8.06
C VAL A 76 10.38 -2.48 -7.90
N MET A 77 9.93 -2.68 -6.67
CA MET A 77 8.59 -3.21 -6.40
C MET A 77 7.49 -2.19 -6.75
N CYS A 78 7.66 -0.92 -6.36
CA CYS A 78 6.77 0.17 -6.77
C CYS A 78 6.72 0.30 -8.30
N GLU A 79 7.86 0.21 -8.98
CA GLU A 79 7.93 0.29 -10.43
C GLU A 79 7.15 -0.87 -11.10
N ARG A 80 7.34 -2.10 -10.61
CA ARG A 80 6.62 -3.27 -11.11
C ARG A 80 5.12 -3.17 -10.88
N VAL A 81 4.68 -2.69 -9.73
CA VAL A 81 3.24 -2.48 -9.44
C VAL A 81 2.65 -1.46 -10.42
N ARG A 82 3.37 -0.39 -10.76
CA ARG A 82 2.94 0.56 -11.80
C ARG A 82 2.86 -0.08 -13.18
N TYR A 83 3.88 -0.84 -13.56
CA TYR A 83 3.95 -1.52 -14.86
C TYR A 83 2.85 -2.59 -15.02
N ASP A 84 2.52 -3.28 -13.94
CA ASP A 84 1.48 -4.30 -13.91
C ASP A 84 0.09 -3.74 -13.56
N GLU A 85 -0.10 -2.42 -13.64
CA GLU A 85 -1.40 -1.75 -13.45
C GLU A 85 -2.06 -2.12 -12.10
N GLY A 86 -1.24 -2.31 -11.05
CA GLY A 86 -1.71 -2.61 -9.71
C GLY A 86 -2.03 -4.08 -9.43
N LEU A 87 -1.85 -4.95 -10.42
CA LEU A 87 -2.04 -6.39 -10.32
C LEU A 87 -0.71 -7.11 -10.56
N VAL A 88 0.17 -7.08 -9.55
CA VAL A 88 1.55 -7.55 -9.70
C VAL A 88 1.62 -8.97 -10.23
N ARG A 89 2.36 -9.14 -11.33
CA ARG A 89 2.53 -10.42 -12.01
C ARG A 89 3.69 -11.18 -11.39
N TRP A 90 3.49 -11.65 -10.15
CA TRP A 90 4.52 -12.32 -9.35
C TRP A 90 5.27 -13.44 -10.07
N TYR A 91 4.59 -14.17 -10.94
CA TYR A 91 5.15 -15.27 -11.73
C TYR A 91 6.21 -14.83 -12.75
N LYS A 92 6.31 -13.53 -13.08
CA LYS A 92 7.30 -12.98 -14.03
C LYS A 92 8.62 -12.55 -13.38
N TYR A 93 8.67 -12.47 -12.06
CA TYR A 93 9.76 -11.83 -11.33
C TYR A 93 10.53 -12.80 -10.42
N GLU A 94 11.63 -12.32 -9.84
CA GLU A 94 12.51 -13.12 -8.99
C GLU A 94 11.76 -13.68 -7.78
N LYS A 95 11.98 -14.97 -7.52
CA LYS A 95 11.35 -15.67 -6.40
C LYS A 95 11.76 -15.03 -5.08
N GLY A 96 10.77 -14.65 -4.28
CA GLY A 96 10.98 -14.17 -2.91
C GLY A 96 11.18 -12.66 -2.75
N LEU A 97 11.38 -11.89 -3.83
CA LEU A 97 11.47 -10.42 -3.73
C LEU A 97 10.20 -9.81 -3.12
N TRP A 98 9.06 -10.44 -3.37
CA TRP A 98 7.77 -10.03 -2.83
C TRP A 98 7.59 -10.33 -1.33
N LYS A 99 8.47 -11.12 -0.72
CA LYS A 99 8.37 -11.45 0.71
C LYS A 99 9.10 -10.44 1.61
N VAL A 100 9.90 -9.54 1.05
CA VAL A 100 10.76 -8.62 1.83
C VAL A 100 9.96 -7.75 2.80
N ASP A 101 8.78 -7.28 2.39
CA ASP A 101 7.90 -6.44 3.22
C ASP A 101 6.71 -7.22 3.80
N GLU A 102 6.77 -8.55 3.78
CA GLU A 102 5.74 -9.39 4.39
C GLU A 102 5.75 -9.17 5.91
N VAL A 103 4.57 -8.95 6.48
CA VAL A 103 4.45 -8.81 7.93
C VAL A 103 4.57 -10.22 8.53
N PRO A 104 5.49 -10.49 9.48
CA PRO A 104 5.71 -11.85 9.99
C PRO A 104 4.47 -12.51 10.59
N SER A 105 3.55 -11.71 11.15
CA SER A 105 2.27 -12.21 11.70
C SER A 105 1.30 -12.73 10.63
N LEU A 106 1.56 -12.47 9.35
CA LEU A 106 0.80 -12.94 8.21
C LEU A 106 1.54 -14.01 7.39
N ALA A 107 2.80 -14.31 7.73
CA ALA A 107 3.56 -15.36 7.07
C ALA A 107 3.02 -16.74 7.50
N VAL A 108 2.69 -17.58 6.52
CA VAL A 108 2.25 -18.98 6.71
C VAL A 108 3.44 -19.93 6.67
#